data_AF-A0A3R6KKB9-F1
#
_entry.id   AF-A0A3R6KKB9-F1
#
_cell.length_a   1.000
_cell.length_b   1.000
_cell.length_c   1.000
_cell.angle_alpha   90.00
_cell.angle_beta   90.00
_cell.angle_gamma   90.00
#
_symmetry.space_group_name_H-M   'P 1'
#
loop_
_entity.id
_entity.type
_entity.pdbx_description
1 polymer ?
#
loop_
_entity_poly.entity_id
_entity_poly.type
_entity_poly.pdbx_seq_one_letter_code
_entity_poly.pdbx_strand_id
1 'polypeptide(L)'
;MKRAAYRYLVQGETLPEEIFASFYQHVQVEENRPCLLAVLKHLSDHGMLAGSEAVFVDYNLHQLYEKNIILPYFQKFKDKLVLPDTLLKEQYVEYTADPAHEVKIRYTYIVDGQHQPTVTEVMPDVFEGIRVRGFILFQDETVEYQVLEIDEDGNEKCTEPVCLNYVDQMGEEEGINGYRMLNNMLSRQNTGDEELLDLMQEYAEKRAIVKLLMKPDDGGRGINDRR
;
A
#
# COMPACT_ATOMS: atom_id res chain seq x y z
N MET A 1 4.14 -2.23 -27.84
CA MET A 1 3.38 -2.53 -26.59
C MET A 1 3.97 -1.82 -25.38
N LYS A 2 5.23 -2.07 -24.99
CA LYS A 2 5.87 -1.45 -23.81
C LYS A 2 5.70 0.07 -23.71
N ARG A 3 5.99 0.82 -24.79
CA ARG A 3 5.81 2.29 -24.82
C ARG A 3 4.35 2.74 -24.61
N ALA A 4 3.37 2.03 -25.16
CA ALA A 4 1.96 2.39 -24.96
C ALA A 4 1.53 2.13 -23.51
N ALA A 5 1.94 1.01 -22.94
CA ALA A 5 1.72 0.70 -21.53
C ALA A 5 2.36 1.74 -20.60
N TYR A 6 3.59 2.17 -20.91
CA TYR A 6 4.27 3.24 -20.19
C TYR A 6 3.46 4.55 -20.18
N ARG A 7 2.98 5.01 -21.35
CA ARG A 7 2.20 6.26 -21.41
C ARG A 7 0.87 6.16 -20.65
N TYR A 8 0.22 4.99 -20.66
CA TYR A 8 -0.98 4.74 -19.86
C TYR A 8 -0.71 4.76 -18.35
N LEU A 9 0.43 4.19 -17.92
CA LEU A 9 0.80 4.12 -16.51
C LEU A 9 1.25 5.48 -15.97
N VAL A 10 2.20 6.11 -16.66
CA VAL A 10 2.97 7.26 -16.18
C VAL A 10 2.38 8.59 -16.64
N GLN A 11 1.87 8.66 -17.87
CA GLN A 11 1.36 9.90 -18.47
C GLN A 11 -0.17 10.02 -18.39
N GLY A 12 -0.85 8.97 -17.90
CA GLY A 12 -2.31 8.94 -17.77
C GLY A 12 -3.06 8.95 -19.10
N GLU A 13 -2.40 8.59 -20.22
CA GLU A 13 -3.06 8.48 -21.52
C GLU A 13 -4.15 7.38 -21.49
N THR A 14 -5.28 7.61 -22.16
CA THR A 14 -6.28 6.55 -22.37
C THR A 14 -5.88 5.66 -23.54
N LEU A 15 -6.11 4.35 -23.39
CA LEU A 15 -5.86 3.38 -24.46
C LEU A 15 -7.19 2.69 -24.85
N PRO A 16 -7.35 2.30 -26.14
CA PRO A 16 -8.46 1.46 -26.57
C PRO A 16 -8.49 0.10 -25.86
N GLU A 17 -9.70 -0.42 -25.63
CA GLU A 17 -9.94 -1.67 -24.90
C GLU A 17 -9.24 -2.87 -25.55
N GLU A 18 -9.17 -2.89 -26.88
CA GLU A 18 -8.55 -3.97 -27.66
C GLU A 18 -7.04 -4.10 -27.37
N ILE A 19 -6.39 -3.01 -26.95
CA ILE A 19 -4.97 -3.02 -26.59
C ILE A 19 -4.76 -3.80 -25.28
N PHE A 20 -5.67 -3.69 -24.30
CA PHE A 20 -5.55 -4.40 -23.03
C PHE A 20 -5.71 -5.91 -23.20
N ALA A 21 -6.59 -6.36 -24.11
CA ALA A 21 -6.67 -7.78 -24.48
C ALA A 21 -5.34 -8.29 -25.07
N SER A 22 -4.67 -7.48 -25.91
CA SER A 22 -3.35 -7.82 -26.46
C SER A 22 -2.26 -7.84 -25.38
N PHE A 23 -2.29 -6.89 -24.43
CA PHE A 23 -1.37 -6.90 -23.28
C PHE A 23 -1.57 -8.16 -22.43
N TYR A 24 -2.81 -8.49 -22.09
CA TYR A 24 -3.16 -9.65 -21.26
C TYR A 24 -2.66 -10.97 -21.88
N GLN A 25 -2.86 -11.17 -23.18
CA GLN A 25 -2.32 -12.35 -23.87
C GLN A 25 -0.79 -12.39 -23.87
N HIS A 26 -0.15 -11.24 -24.07
CA HIS A 26 1.30 -11.17 -24.18
C HIS A 26 2.01 -11.46 -22.85
N VAL A 27 1.50 -10.92 -21.73
CA VAL A 27 2.12 -11.11 -20.41
C VAL A 27 2.00 -12.53 -19.86
N GLN A 28 1.16 -13.37 -20.44
CA GLN A 28 1.07 -14.79 -20.10
C GLN A 28 2.19 -15.62 -20.75
N VAL A 29 2.82 -15.11 -21.81
CA VAL A 29 3.83 -15.84 -22.59
C VAL A 29 5.23 -15.29 -22.36
N GLU A 30 5.35 -13.99 -22.13
CA GLU A 30 6.64 -13.31 -21.97
C GLU A 30 6.60 -12.35 -20.77
N GLU A 31 7.71 -12.26 -20.05
CA GLU A 31 7.86 -11.28 -18.98
C GLU A 31 7.87 -9.85 -19.56
N ASN A 32 6.79 -9.12 -19.32
CA ASN A 32 6.63 -7.76 -19.79
C ASN A 32 5.97 -6.89 -18.70
N ARG A 33 6.80 -6.42 -17.77
CA ARG A 33 6.36 -5.64 -16.59
C ARG A 33 5.53 -4.39 -16.94
N PRO A 34 5.89 -3.54 -17.91
CA PRO A 34 5.03 -2.41 -18.30
C PRO A 34 3.62 -2.84 -18.70
N CYS A 35 3.50 -3.87 -19.54
CA CYS A 35 2.19 -4.35 -19.98
C CYS A 35 1.43 -5.03 -18.83
N LEU A 36 2.13 -5.73 -17.95
CA LEU A 36 1.52 -6.38 -16.77
C LEU A 36 0.91 -5.33 -15.84
N LEU A 37 1.69 -4.31 -15.48
CA LEU A 37 1.21 -3.23 -14.62
C LEU A 37 0.02 -2.49 -15.26
N ALA A 38 0.06 -2.24 -16.57
CA ALA A 38 -1.04 -1.62 -17.30
C ALA A 38 -2.32 -2.47 -17.28
N VAL A 39 -2.20 -3.79 -17.46
CA VAL A 39 -3.33 -4.73 -17.35
C VAL A 39 -3.88 -4.74 -15.93
N LEU A 40 -3.04 -4.80 -14.91
CA LEU A 40 -3.49 -4.78 -13.52
C LEU A 40 -4.21 -3.47 -13.19
N LYS A 41 -3.69 -2.32 -13.63
CA LYS A 41 -4.35 -1.02 -13.44
C LYS A 41 -5.72 -1.00 -14.12
N HIS A 42 -5.79 -1.48 -15.37
CA HIS A 42 -7.05 -1.60 -16.10
C HIS A 42 -8.06 -2.51 -15.39
N LEU A 43 -7.68 -3.74 -15.01
CA LEU A 43 -8.55 -4.67 -14.26
C LEU A 43 -8.96 -4.14 -12.88
N SER A 44 -8.14 -3.30 -12.26
CA SER A 44 -8.45 -2.67 -10.97
C SER A 44 -9.65 -1.73 -11.08
N ASP A 45 -9.84 -1.08 -12.23
CA ASP A 45 -10.94 -0.15 -12.51
C ASP A 45 -12.21 -0.84 -13.06
N HIS A 46 -12.13 -2.12 -13.44
CA HIS A 46 -13.28 -2.90 -13.93
C HIS A 46 -14.15 -3.44 -12.78
N GLY A 47 -15.30 -4.03 -13.10
CA GLY A 47 -16.18 -4.68 -12.13
C GLY A 47 -15.59 -5.98 -11.55
N MET A 48 -16.46 -6.96 -11.30
CA MET A 48 -16.05 -8.29 -10.84
C MET A 48 -15.09 -8.95 -11.84
N LEU A 49 -14.04 -9.58 -11.31
CA LEU A 49 -13.08 -10.34 -12.11
C LEU A 49 -13.67 -11.70 -12.49
N ALA A 50 -13.42 -12.17 -13.71
CA ALA A 50 -13.65 -13.56 -14.08
C ALA A 50 -12.71 -14.49 -13.29
N GLY A 51 -13.06 -15.76 -13.14
CA GLY A 51 -12.27 -16.70 -12.32
C GLY A 51 -10.80 -16.83 -12.76
N SER A 52 -10.53 -16.80 -14.07
CA SER A 52 -9.15 -16.80 -14.59
C SER A 52 -8.42 -15.48 -14.34
N GLU A 53 -9.11 -14.34 -14.39
CA GLU A 53 -8.55 -13.02 -14.10
C GLU A 53 -8.24 -12.87 -12.62
N ALA A 54 -9.11 -13.37 -11.74
CA ALA A 54 -8.88 -13.35 -10.29
C ALA A 54 -7.59 -14.10 -9.92
N VAL A 55 -7.41 -15.32 -10.44
CA VAL A 55 -6.18 -16.11 -10.24
C VAL A 55 -4.96 -15.40 -10.83
N PHE A 56 -5.10 -14.80 -12.00
CA PHE A 56 -4.03 -14.05 -12.64
C PHE A 56 -3.60 -12.82 -11.81
N VAL A 57 -4.57 -12.03 -11.34
CA VAL A 57 -4.32 -10.82 -10.55
C VAL A 57 -3.70 -11.20 -9.21
N ASP A 58 -4.27 -12.17 -8.49
CA ASP A 58 -3.77 -12.64 -7.19
C ASP A 58 -2.29 -13.06 -7.27
N TYR A 59 -1.97 -13.94 -8.24
CA TYR A 59 -0.59 -14.39 -8.46
C TYR A 59 0.36 -13.22 -8.76
N ASN A 60 0.00 -12.33 -9.68
CA ASN A 60 0.89 -11.25 -10.09
C ASN A 60 1.04 -10.16 -9.04
N LEU A 61 -0.03 -9.82 -8.30
CA LEU A 61 0.06 -8.90 -7.17
C LEU A 61 0.99 -9.45 -6.10
N HIS A 62 0.88 -10.74 -5.77
CA HIS A 62 1.77 -11.38 -4.82
C HIS A 62 3.24 -11.31 -5.28
N GLN A 63 3.52 -11.65 -6.53
CA GLN A 63 4.88 -11.58 -7.10
C GLN A 63 5.46 -10.16 -7.14
N LEU A 64 4.63 -9.14 -7.40
CA LEU A 64 5.05 -7.73 -7.39
C LEU A 64 5.29 -7.25 -5.97
N TYR A 65 4.42 -7.63 -5.03
CA TYR A 65 4.54 -7.31 -3.62
C TYR A 65 5.83 -7.89 -3.00
N GLU A 66 6.17 -9.16 -3.29
CA GLU A 66 7.44 -9.77 -2.85
C GLU A 66 8.68 -9.03 -3.36
N LYS A 67 8.56 -8.34 -4.50
CA LYS A 67 9.63 -7.52 -5.10
C LYS A 67 9.62 -6.07 -4.64
N ASN A 68 8.79 -5.70 -3.66
CA ASN A 68 8.54 -4.32 -3.23
C ASN A 68 8.07 -3.39 -4.37
N ILE A 69 7.39 -3.94 -5.37
CA ILE A 69 6.77 -3.16 -6.44
C ILE A 69 5.31 -2.95 -6.07
N ILE A 70 5.01 -1.87 -5.35
CA ILE A 70 3.68 -1.59 -4.82
C ILE A 70 3.16 -0.29 -5.44
N LEU A 71 1.99 -0.35 -6.07
CA LEU A 71 1.33 0.80 -6.66
C LEU A 71 -0.01 1.06 -5.96
N PRO A 72 -0.43 2.31 -5.74
CA PRO A 72 -1.63 2.64 -4.98
C PRO A 72 -2.90 1.94 -5.47
N TYR A 73 -3.04 1.79 -6.80
CA TYR A 73 -4.22 1.15 -7.39
C TYR A 73 -4.37 -0.34 -7.02
N PHE A 74 -3.34 -0.99 -6.44
CA PHE A 74 -3.45 -2.36 -5.95
C PHE A 74 -4.53 -2.47 -4.85
N GLN A 75 -4.73 -1.41 -4.06
CA GLN A 75 -5.75 -1.40 -3.01
C GLN A 75 -7.18 -1.48 -3.56
N LYS A 76 -7.41 -1.14 -4.84
CA LYS A 76 -8.73 -1.26 -5.48
C LYS A 76 -9.17 -2.72 -5.68
N PHE A 77 -8.27 -3.68 -5.50
CA PHE A 77 -8.61 -5.10 -5.55
C PHE A 77 -9.19 -5.64 -4.24
N LYS A 78 -9.28 -4.84 -3.17
CA LYS A 78 -9.77 -5.29 -1.85
C LYS A 78 -11.18 -5.90 -1.88
N ASP A 79 -12.05 -5.41 -2.76
CA ASP A 79 -13.42 -5.92 -2.89
C ASP A 79 -13.51 -7.12 -3.84
N LYS A 80 -12.39 -7.53 -4.43
CA LYS A 80 -12.28 -8.55 -5.48
C LYS A 80 -11.44 -9.75 -5.03
N LEU A 81 -10.46 -9.53 -4.15
CA LEU A 81 -9.45 -10.48 -3.70
C LEU A 81 -9.09 -10.19 -2.24
N VAL A 82 -8.65 -11.22 -1.52
CA VAL A 82 -8.06 -11.05 -0.19
C VAL A 82 -6.66 -10.47 -0.36
N LEU A 83 -6.45 -9.25 0.15
CA LEU A 83 -5.16 -8.56 0.06
C LEU A 83 -4.36 -8.69 1.36
N PRO A 84 -3.01 -8.59 1.30
CA PRO A 84 -2.21 -8.52 2.51
C PRO A 84 -2.61 -7.36 3.41
N ASP A 85 -2.75 -7.64 4.70
CA ASP A 85 -3.03 -6.66 5.77
C ASP A 85 -2.17 -5.39 5.65
N THR A 86 -0.87 -5.56 5.37
CA THR A 86 0.10 -4.47 5.21
C THR A 86 -0.25 -3.53 4.06
N LEU A 87 -0.68 -4.08 2.92
CA LEU A 87 -1.12 -3.31 1.75
C LEU A 87 -2.36 -2.47 2.08
N LEU A 88 -3.24 -2.95 2.95
CA LEU A 88 -4.46 -2.25 3.36
C LEU A 88 -4.24 -1.25 4.51
N LYS A 89 -3.19 -1.44 5.34
CA LYS A 89 -2.85 -0.50 6.44
C LYS A 89 -2.22 0.79 5.93
N GLU A 90 -1.52 0.72 4.80
CA GLU A 90 -0.80 1.86 4.24
C GLU A 90 -1.70 2.72 3.35
N GLN A 91 -1.51 4.03 3.39
CA GLN A 91 -2.01 4.99 2.43
C GLN A 91 -0.84 5.48 1.58
N TYR A 92 -0.94 5.31 0.27
CA TYR A 92 0.17 5.56 -0.64
C TYR A 92 0.15 6.97 -1.22
N VAL A 93 1.28 7.64 -1.16
CA VAL A 93 1.59 8.86 -1.93
C VAL A 93 2.34 8.43 -3.19
N GLU A 94 1.83 8.82 -4.35
CA GLU A 94 2.43 8.60 -5.66
C GLU A 94 2.92 9.92 -6.25
N TYR A 95 4.13 9.93 -6.80
CA TYR A 95 4.68 11.04 -7.55
C TYR A 95 5.39 10.54 -8.81
N THR A 96 5.14 11.19 -9.94
CA THR A 96 5.77 10.86 -11.21
C THR A 96 6.84 11.89 -11.54
N ALA A 97 8.06 11.42 -11.78
CA ALA A 97 9.21 12.23 -12.18
C ALA A 97 9.95 11.58 -13.37
N ASP A 98 10.94 12.28 -13.92
CA ASP A 98 11.91 11.63 -14.80
C ASP A 98 12.63 10.52 -14.00
N PRO A 99 12.82 9.30 -14.57
CA PRO A 99 13.54 8.22 -13.89
C PRO A 99 14.96 8.60 -13.43
N ALA A 100 15.61 9.56 -14.11
CA ALA A 100 16.95 10.04 -13.74
C ALA A 100 16.94 10.98 -12.54
N HIS A 101 15.82 11.62 -12.22
CA HIS A 101 15.73 12.59 -11.13
C HIS A 101 15.73 11.92 -9.76
N GLU A 102 16.36 12.55 -8.78
CA GLU A 102 16.22 12.14 -7.39
C GLU A 102 14.92 12.72 -6.82
N VAL A 103 14.11 11.90 -6.15
CA VAL A 103 12.85 12.36 -5.54
C VAL A 103 12.89 12.05 -4.05
N LYS A 104 12.62 13.05 -3.23
CA LYS A 104 12.51 12.95 -1.78
C LYS A 104 11.12 13.35 -1.33
N ILE A 105 10.66 12.75 -0.25
CA ILE A 105 9.47 13.18 0.47
C ILE A 105 9.90 13.72 1.82
N ARG A 106 9.47 14.95 2.11
CA ARG A 106 9.59 15.56 3.43
C ARG A 106 8.22 15.53 4.08
N TYR A 107 8.11 14.95 5.26
CA TYR A 107 6.84 14.81 5.95
C TYR A 107 6.95 14.97 7.47
N THR A 108 5.83 15.31 8.09
CA THR A 108 5.66 15.42 9.54
C THR A 108 4.32 14.78 9.92
N TYR A 109 4.34 13.91 10.92
CA TYR A 109 3.11 13.43 11.55
C TYR A 109 2.55 14.51 12.48
N ILE A 110 1.24 14.70 12.45
CA ILE A 110 0.48 15.53 13.37
C ILE A 110 -0.39 14.57 14.18
N VAL A 111 -0.11 14.46 15.48
CA VAL A 111 -0.80 13.58 16.42
C VAL A 111 -1.34 14.46 17.55
N ASP A 112 -2.64 14.41 17.82
CA ASP A 112 -3.30 15.29 18.80
C ASP A 112 -3.01 16.79 18.57
N GLY A 113 -2.92 17.21 17.30
CA GLY A 113 -2.58 18.59 16.92
C GLY A 113 -1.12 19.00 17.17
N GLN A 114 -0.25 18.07 17.56
CA GLN A 114 1.18 18.32 17.76
C GLN A 114 2.01 17.80 16.60
N HIS A 115 2.86 18.67 16.05
CA HIS A 115 3.80 18.31 15.00
C HIS A 115 4.95 17.47 15.57
N GLN A 116 5.06 16.25 15.07
CA GLN A 116 6.21 15.39 15.31
C GLN A 116 7.41 15.87 14.49
N PRO A 117 8.65 15.46 14.85
CA PRO A 117 9.85 15.82 14.10
C PRO A 117 9.74 15.51 12.61
N THR A 118 10.12 16.48 11.78
CA THR A 118 10.10 16.32 10.33
C THR A 118 11.14 15.32 9.86
N VAL A 119 10.72 14.42 9.00
CA VAL A 119 11.57 13.41 8.34
C VAL A 119 11.70 13.78 6.86
N THR A 120 12.86 13.51 6.28
CA THR A 120 13.07 13.58 4.83
C THR A 120 13.76 12.32 4.37
N GLU A 121 13.17 11.64 3.40
CA GLU A 121 13.70 10.39 2.84
C GLU A 121 13.56 10.35 1.32
N VAL A 122 14.39 9.54 0.67
CA VAL A 122 14.33 9.32 -0.79
C VAL A 122 13.15 8.40 -1.09
N MET A 123 12.30 8.79 -2.03
CA MET A 123 11.22 7.93 -2.51
C MET A 123 11.78 6.93 -3.55
N PRO A 124 11.55 5.63 -3.37
CA PRO A 124 12.04 4.61 -4.30
C PRO A 124 11.35 4.74 -5.67
N ASP A 125 12.12 4.50 -6.74
CA ASP A 125 11.56 4.28 -8.08
C ASP A 125 10.99 2.86 -8.16
N VAL A 126 9.66 2.79 -8.10
CA VAL A 126 8.92 1.54 -8.15
C VAL A 126 8.82 1.03 -9.58
N PHE A 127 8.66 1.95 -10.54
CA PHE A 127 8.56 1.63 -11.95
C PHE A 127 8.79 2.85 -12.85
N GLU A 128 9.95 2.91 -13.50
CA GLU A 128 10.30 3.85 -14.58
C GLU A 128 9.79 5.29 -14.36
N GLY A 129 10.08 5.86 -13.19
CA GLY A 129 9.72 7.24 -12.82
C GLY A 129 8.53 7.36 -11.87
N ILE A 130 7.80 6.28 -11.60
CA ILE A 130 6.75 6.25 -10.58
C ILE A 130 7.38 6.05 -9.19
N ARG A 131 7.22 7.05 -8.32
CA ARG A 131 7.69 7.05 -6.93
C ARG A 131 6.53 6.82 -6.00
N VAL A 132 6.67 5.85 -5.09
CA VAL A 132 5.60 5.52 -4.15
C VAL A 132 6.14 5.47 -2.73
N ARG A 133 5.39 6.06 -1.81
CA ARG A 133 5.62 5.94 -0.36
C ARG A 133 4.32 5.63 0.36
N GLY A 134 4.26 4.51 1.09
CA GLY A 134 3.15 4.18 1.97
C GLY A 134 3.25 4.86 3.34
N PHE A 135 2.14 5.27 3.93
CA PHE A 135 2.07 5.79 5.31
C PHE A 135 1.02 5.00 6.07
N ILE A 136 1.32 4.59 7.30
CA ILE A 136 0.30 4.07 8.21
C ILE A 136 -0.15 5.24 9.07
N LEU A 137 -1.46 5.48 9.15
CA LEU A 137 -2.07 6.56 9.93
C LEU A 137 -3.13 5.99 10.86
N PHE A 138 -3.18 6.46 12.10
CA PHE A 138 -4.35 6.26 12.94
C PHE A 138 -5.40 7.34 12.69
N GLN A 139 -6.63 7.11 13.14
CA GLN A 139 -7.78 7.97 12.84
C GLN A 139 -7.63 9.43 13.29
N ASP A 140 -6.85 9.67 14.35
CA ASP A 140 -6.53 10.97 14.94
C ASP A 140 -5.22 11.56 14.41
N GLU A 141 -4.59 10.92 13.43
CA GLU A 141 -3.33 11.35 12.84
C GLU A 141 -3.52 11.99 11.47
N THR A 142 -2.59 12.89 11.14
CA THR A 142 -2.46 13.49 9.81
C THR A 142 -0.99 13.52 9.43
N VAL A 143 -0.67 13.26 8.18
CA VAL A 143 0.68 13.45 7.64
C VAL A 143 0.66 14.68 6.73
N GLU A 144 1.36 15.72 7.12
CA GLU A 144 1.67 16.84 6.22
C GLU A 144 2.96 16.51 5.47
N TYR A 145 2.92 16.55 4.13
CA TYR A 145 4.09 16.22 3.31
C TYR A 145 4.25 17.16 2.11
N GLN A 146 5.47 17.19 1.59
CA GLN A 146 5.85 17.82 0.32
C GLN A 146 6.86 16.93 -0.40
N VAL A 147 6.80 16.92 -1.73
CA VAL A 147 7.71 16.17 -2.58
C VAL A 147 8.75 17.12 -3.16
N LEU A 148 10.02 16.74 -3.08
CA LEU A 148 11.16 17.44 -3.64
C LEU A 148 11.74 16.59 -4.77
N GLU A 149 11.74 17.13 -5.99
CA GLU A 149 12.36 16.54 -7.17
C GLU A 149 13.64 17.32 -7.49
N ILE A 150 14.74 16.61 -7.68
CA ILE A 150 16.07 17.16 -7.96
C ILE A 150 16.52 16.59 -9.30
N ASP A 151 16.75 17.47 -10.28
CA ASP A 151 17.23 17.05 -11.61
C ASP A 151 18.73 16.75 -11.64
N GLU A 152 19.24 16.29 -12.78
CA GLU A 152 20.65 15.94 -12.97
C GLU A 152 21.61 17.14 -12.82
N ASP A 153 21.11 18.36 -13.05
CA ASP A 153 21.85 19.62 -12.90
C ASP A 153 21.79 20.17 -11.46
N GLY A 154 21.02 19.53 -10.58
CA GLY A 154 20.82 19.92 -9.19
C GLY A 154 19.75 20.98 -8.96
N ASN A 155 18.90 21.27 -9.96
CA ASN A 155 17.76 22.17 -9.76
C ASN A 155 16.68 21.44 -8.96
N GLU A 156 16.19 22.13 -7.93
CA GLU A 156 15.15 21.60 -7.05
C GLU A 156 13.77 22.14 -7.43
N LYS A 157 12.80 21.24 -7.55
CA LYS A 157 11.38 21.52 -7.67
C LYS A 157 10.66 20.94 -6.47
N CYS A 158 9.95 21.78 -5.72
CA CYS A 158 9.16 21.36 -4.57
C CYS A 158 7.67 21.51 -4.88
N THR A 159 6.86 20.54 -4.46
CA THR A 159 5.40 20.68 -4.47
C THR A 159 4.93 21.58 -3.32
N GLU A 160 3.71 22.09 -3.43
CA GLU A 160 3.02 22.67 -2.27
C GLU A 160 2.79 21.60 -1.18
N PRO A 161 2.69 22.00 0.10
CA PRO A 161 2.34 21.07 1.18
C PRO A 161 0.96 20.45 0.98
N VAL A 162 0.85 19.15 1.25
CA VAL A 162 -0.38 18.37 1.17
C VAL A 162 -0.61 17.63 2.48
N CYS A 163 -1.87 17.59 2.94
CA CYS A 163 -2.27 16.80 4.10
C CYS A 163 -2.86 15.47 3.66
N LEU A 164 -2.29 14.38 4.16
CA LEU A 164 -2.83 13.02 4.10
C LEU A 164 -3.51 12.72 5.43
N ASN A 165 -4.84 12.54 5.40
CA ASN A 165 -5.62 12.14 6.56
C ASN A 165 -5.92 10.64 6.51
N TYR A 166 -6.23 10.04 7.67
CA TYR A 166 -6.67 8.65 7.74
C TYR A 166 -7.86 8.36 6.81
N VAL A 167 -7.75 7.24 6.08
CA VAL A 167 -8.86 6.67 5.29
C VAL A 167 -8.96 5.19 5.64
N ASP A 168 -10.14 4.73 6.05
CA ASP A 168 -10.38 3.31 6.29
C ASP A 168 -10.44 2.54 4.97
N GLN A 169 -9.35 1.84 4.66
CA GLN A 169 -9.26 0.99 3.49
C GLN A 169 -9.79 -0.42 3.73
N MET A 170 -9.96 -0.88 4.97
CA MET A 170 -10.21 -2.29 5.30
C MET A 170 -11.70 -2.68 5.28
N GLY A 171 -12.61 -1.70 5.20
CA GLY A 171 -14.06 -1.96 5.15
C GLY A 171 -14.60 -2.69 6.37
N GLU A 172 -15.86 -3.14 6.30
CA GLU A 172 -16.55 -3.77 7.44
C GLU A 172 -16.28 -5.28 7.56
N GLU A 173 -16.03 -5.99 6.46
CA GLU A 173 -16.20 -7.46 6.37
C GLU A 173 -14.96 -8.32 6.65
N GLU A 174 -13.72 -7.80 6.54
CA GLU A 174 -12.53 -8.63 6.72
C GLU A 174 -11.90 -8.56 8.12
N GLY A 175 -11.34 -9.70 8.54
CA GLY A 175 -10.90 -10.02 9.90
C GLY A 175 -10.33 -8.86 10.70
N ILE A 176 -10.87 -8.68 11.90
CA ILE A 176 -10.48 -7.66 12.86
C ILE A 176 -9.00 -7.86 13.27
N ASN A 177 -8.08 -7.24 12.54
CA ASN A 177 -6.68 -7.16 12.92
C ASN A 177 -6.50 -6.05 13.98
N GLY A 178 -5.40 -6.10 14.74
CA GLY A 178 -5.18 -5.19 15.86
C GLY A 178 -5.16 -3.71 15.46
N TYR A 179 -4.78 -3.39 14.22
CA TYR A 179 -4.79 -2.01 13.72
C TYR A 179 -6.21 -1.46 13.57
N ARG A 180 -7.12 -2.24 12.97
CA ARG A 180 -8.54 -1.85 12.86
C ARG A 180 -9.20 -1.70 14.24
N MET A 181 -8.87 -2.56 15.20
CA MET A 181 -9.38 -2.40 16.58
C MET A 181 -8.94 -1.09 17.22
N LEU A 182 -7.69 -0.68 17.00
CA LEU A 182 -7.16 0.58 17.50
C LEU A 182 -7.89 1.77 16.86
N ASN A 183 -8.05 1.77 15.53
CA ASN A 183 -8.80 2.83 14.85
C ASN A 183 -10.27 2.88 15.30
N ASN A 184 -10.93 1.74 15.49
CA ASN A 184 -12.30 1.69 16.03
C ASN A 184 -12.40 2.22 17.46
N MET A 185 -11.41 1.96 18.32
CA MET A 185 -11.36 2.54 19.67
C MET A 185 -11.15 4.05 19.63
N LEU A 186 -10.23 4.54 18.80
CA LEU A 186 -9.96 5.98 18.63
C LEU A 186 -11.18 6.73 18.09
N SER A 187 -11.93 6.11 17.16
CA SER A 187 -13.17 6.68 16.63
C SER A 187 -14.22 6.93 17.72
N ARG A 188 -14.38 5.96 18.64
CA ARG A 188 -15.37 5.98 19.72
C ARG A 188 -14.95 6.81 20.91
N GLN A 189 -13.64 6.91 21.18
CA GLN A 189 -13.11 7.80 22.20
C GLN A 189 -13.49 9.26 21.91
N ASN A 190 -13.45 9.65 20.64
CA ASN A 190 -13.81 11.00 20.21
C ASN A 190 -15.31 11.30 20.29
N THR A 191 -16.18 10.27 20.22
CA THR A 191 -17.63 10.42 20.31
C THR A 191 -18.19 10.23 21.72
N GLY A 192 -17.38 9.75 22.67
CA GLY A 192 -17.81 9.47 24.05
C GLY A 192 -18.76 8.27 24.15
N ASP A 193 -18.61 7.31 23.24
CA ASP A 193 -19.48 6.15 23.09
C ASP A 193 -19.29 5.14 24.24
N GLU A 194 -20.39 4.65 24.80
CA GLU A 194 -20.41 3.63 25.87
C GLU A 194 -19.83 2.29 25.39
N GLU A 195 -19.89 2.00 24.09
CA GLU A 195 -19.35 0.77 23.50
C GLU A 195 -17.80 0.76 23.41
N LEU A 196 -17.11 1.83 23.81
CA LEU A 196 -15.64 1.86 23.85
C LEU A 196 -15.07 0.81 24.81
N LEU A 197 -15.69 0.64 25.97
CA LEU A 197 -15.24 -0.32 26.99
C LEU A 197 -15.31 -1.76 26.46
N ASP A 198 -16.36 -2.08 25.71
CA ASP A 198 -16.54 -3.40 25.10
C ASP A 198 -15.46 -3.68 24.05
N LEU A 199 -15.12 -2.70 23.20
CA LEU A 199 -14.02 -2.83 22.23
C LEU A 199 -12.65 -3.01 22.93
N MET A 200 -12.40 -2.25 24.00
CA MET A 200 -11.16 -2.38 24.78
C MET A 200 -11.05 -3.77 25.42
N GLN A 201 -12.16 -4.29 25.94
CA GLN A 201 -12.22 -5.63 26.50
C GLN A 201 -11.94 -6.69 25.42
N GLU A 202 -12.59 -6.60 24.27
CA GLU A 202 -12.37 -7.52 23.14
C GLU A 202 -10.90 -7.52 22.70
N TYR A 203 -10.28 -6.34 22.60
CA TYR A 203 -8.86 -6.21 22.24
C TYR A 203 -7.95 -6.89 23.28
N ALA A 204 -8.22 -6.68 24.57
CA ALA A 204 -7.45 -7.27 25.67
C ALA A 204 -7.57 -8.80 25.69
N GLU A 205 -8.79 -9.34 25.48
CA GLU A 205 -9.05 -10.77 25.39
C GLU A 205 -8.31 -11.42 24.22
N LYS A 206 -8.41 -10.83 23.02
CA LYS A 206 -7.66 -11.29 21.84
C LYS A 206 -6.16 -11.26 22.07
N ARG A 207 -5.62 -10.19 22.68
CA ARG A 207 -4.19 -10.09 23.01
C ARG A 207 -3.76 -11.15 24.03
N ALA A 208 -4.59 -11.47 25.01
CA ALA A 208 -4.32 -12.52 25.99
C ALA A 208 -4.31 -13.91 25.32
N ILE A 209 -5.24 -14.18 24.41
CA ILE A 209 -5.29 -15.41 23.60
C ILE A 209 -4.03 -15.53 22.73
N VAL A 210 -3.63 -14.47 22.03
CA VAL A 210 -2.39 -14.47 21.23
C VAL A 210 -1.19 -14.79 22.10
N LYS A 211 -1.07 -14.18 23.28
CA LYS A 211 0.04 -14.47 24.22
C LYS A 211 0.01 -15.92 24.75
N LEU A 212 -1.16 -16.52 24.89
CA LEU A 212 -1.32 -17.90 25.31
C LEU A 212 -0.93 -18.89 24.20
N LEU A 213 -1.33 -18.60 22.95
CA LEU A 213 -1.08 -19.43 21.78
C LEU A 213 0.35 -19.29 21.26
N MET A 214 0.87 -18.06 21.24
CA MET A 214 2.23 -17.72 20.84
C MET A 214 3.11 -17.71 22.10
N LYS A 215 3.43 -18.90 22.63
CA LYS A 215 4.50 -19.01 23.62
C LYS A 215 5.83 -18.56 22.97
N PRO A 216 6.74 -17.90 23.70
CA PRO A 216 8.08 -17.68 23.19
C PRO A 216 8.65 -19.05 22.81
N ASP A 217 9.24 -19.11 21.62
CA ASP A 217 9.99 -20.28 21.17
C ASP A 217 11.03 -20.56 22.25
N ASP A 218 10.80 -21.60 23.06
CA ASP A 218 11.76 -22.07 24.05
C ASP A 218 12.93 -22.60 23.24
N GLY A 219 13.86 -21.69 22.93
CA GLY A 219 14.90 -21.83 21.92
C GLY A 219 15.33 -23.27 21.79
N GLY A 220 14.91 -23.89 20.69
CA GLY A 220 15.30 -25.23 20.32
C GLY A 220 16.80 -25.29 20.21
N ARG A 221 17.47 -25.54 21.34
CA ARG A 221 18.80 -26.12 21.36
C ARG A 221 18.64 -27.45 20.67
N GLY A 222 18.92 -27.45 19.37
CA GLY A 222 19.30 -28.65 18.66
C GLY A 222 20.46 -29.25 19.43
N ILE A 223 20.14 -30.24 20.28
CA ILE A 223 21.09 -31.19 20.81
C ILE A 223 21.59 -31.96 19.58
N ASN A 224 22.56 -31.39 18.87
CA ASN A 224 23.46 -32.17 18.05
C ASN A 224 24.43 -32.85 19.01
N ASP A 225 23.91 -33.88 19.67
CA ASP A 225 24.69 -34.87 20.37
C ASP A 225 24.53 -36.17 19.59
N ARG A 226 25.47 -36.39 18.67
CA ARG A 226 25.83 -37.70 18.11
C ARG A 226 27.19 -37.57 17.41
N ARG A 227 28.19 -38.03 18.16
CA ARG A 227 29.41 -38.77 17.76
C ARG A 227 29.64 -38.96 16.27
#